data_AF-A0AAD7CDQ8-F1
#
_entry.id   AF-A0AAD7CDQ8-F1
#
_cell.length_a   1.000
_cell.length_b   1.000
_cell.length_c   1.000
_cell.angle_alpha   90.00
_cell.angle_beta   90.00
_cell.angle_gamma   90.00
#
_symmetry.space_group_name_H-M   'P 1'
#
loop_
_entity.id
_entity.type
_entity.pdbx_description
1 polymer ?
#
loop_
_entity_poly.entity_id
_entity_poly.type
_entity_poly.pdbx_seq_one_letter_code
_entity_poly.pdbx_strand_id
1 'polypeptide(L)'
;CPSLSVQGWVKTLSDVQAQTFKPYQVQQFTICFDLYLEILQNMDVWVQKALGCDMVDWLLKNCCSACTYKLDREDKLIFEMLATCDGNDSLKQVLRKEQGCLTMTVLPREEELRDLTWAVTIA
;
A
#
# COMPACT_ATOMS: atom_id res chain seq x y z
N CYS A 1 12.19 6.64 8.92
CA CYS A 1 12.51 7.67 7.89
C CYS A 1 11.82 8.96 8.27
N PRO A 2 12.46 10.14 8.16
CA PRO A 2 11.75 11.40 8.37
C PRO A 2 10.69 11.55 7.27
N SER A 3 9.41 11.44 7.62
CA SER A 3 8.31 11.75 6.72
C SER A 3 8.25 13.27 6.59
N LEU A 4 8.80 13.80 5.50
CA LEU A 4 8.68 15.22 5.21
C LEU A 4 7.22 15.50 4.82
N SER A 5 6.53 16.32 5.62
CA SER A 5 5.15 16.70 5.32
C SER A 5 5.06 17.48 4.01
N VAL A 6 3.91 17.41 3.33
CA VAL A 6 3.66 18.20 2.10
C VAL A 6 3.93 19.69 2.33
N GLN A 7 3.55 20.21 3.49
CA GLN A 7 3.82 21.59 3.87
C GLN A 7 5.33 21.88 4.00
N GLY A 8 6.11 20.95 4.55
CA GLY A 8 7.56 21.06 4.62
C GLY A 8 8.17 21.11 3.22
N TRP A 9 7.73 20.22 2.33
CA TRP A 9 8.15 20.19 0.92
C TRP A 9 7.87 21.50 0.18
N VAL A 10 6.65 22.03 0.30
CA VAL A 10 6.23 23.25 -0.39
C VAL A 10 6.98 24.47 0.13
N LYS A 11 7.26 24.54 1.44
CA LYS A 11 8.11 25.60 2.02
C LYS A 11 9.53 25.55 1.44
N THR A 12 10.15 24.37 1.40
CA THR A 12 11.47 24.20 0.79
C THR A 12 11.49 24.63 -0.67
N LEU A 13 10.43 24.31 -1.44
CA LEU A 13 10.31 24.76 -2.83
C LEU A 13 10.19 26.29 -2.94
N SER A 14 9.41 26.93 -2.07
CA SER A 14 9.33 28.40 -2.01
C SER A 14 10.68 29.03 -1.69
N ASP A 15 11.41 28.47 -0.72
CA ASP A 15 12.73 28.94 -0.31
C ASP A 15 13.75 28.82 -1.46
N VAL A 16 13.76 27.68 -2.18
CA VAL A 16 14.62 27.45 -3.37
C VAL A 16 14.29 28.44 -4.49
N GLN A 17 13.02 28.80 -4.67
CA GLN A 17 12.56 29.76 -5.68
C GLN A 17 12.73 31.22 -5.24
N ALA A 18 13.24 31.48 -4.04
CA ALA A 18 13.30 32.81 -3.42
C ALA A 18 11.92 33.52 -3.40
N GLN A 19 10.84 32.75 -3.27
CA GLN A 19 9.48 33.26 -3.17
C GLN A 19 8.96 33.13 -1.74
N THR A 20 8.10 34.05 -1.33
CA THR A 20 7.40 33.93 -0.05
C THR A 20 6.43 32.76 -0.09
N PHE A 21 6.47 31.92 0.94
CA PHE A 21 5.53 30.80 1.09
C PHE A 21 4.09 31.33 1.13
N LYS A 22 3.22 30.75 0.30
CA LYS A 22 1.79 31.07 0.29
C LYS A 22 0.99 29.82 0.65
N PRO A 23 0.09 29.87 1.65
CA PRO A 23 -0.64 28.69 2.12
C PRO A 23 -1.40 27.93 1.02
N TYR A 24 -1.96 28.64 0.03
CA TYR A 24 -2.69 28.00 -1.07
C TYR A 24 -1.81 27.14 -1.98
N GLN A 25 -0.48 27.37 -2.01
CA GLN A 25 0.45 26.57 -2.81
C GLN A 25 0.52 25.13 -2.29
N VAL A 26 0.25 24.90 -1.00
CA VAL A 26 0.15 23.55 -0.45
C VAL A 26 -1.00 22.79 -1.11
N GLN A 27 -2.17 23.42 -1.22
CA GLN A 27 -3.33 22.80 -1.86
C GLN A 27 -3.10 22.55 -3.35
N GLN A 28 -2.53 23.53 -4.06
CA GLN A 28 -2.20 23.38 -5.49
C GLN A 28 -1.17 22.27 -5.72
N PHE A 29 -0.17 22.18 -4.86
CA PHE A 29 0.84 21.13 -4.92
C PHE A 29 0.22 19.76 -4.67
N THR A 30 -0.61 19.60 -3.64
CA THR A 30 -1.30 18.33 -3.37
C THR A 30 -2.10 17.86 -4.57
N ILE A 31 -2.94 18.74 -5.16
CA ILE A 31 -3.74 18.40 -6.34
C ILE A 31 -2.86 17.97 -7.51
N CYS A 32 -1.79 18.72 -7.78
CA CYS A 32 -0.85 18.41 -8.86
C CYS A 32 -0.13 17.07 -8.62
N PHE A 33 0.26 16.82 -7.38
CA PHE A 33 0.97 15.61 -6.99
C PHE A 33 0.06 14.37 -7.07
N ASP A 34 -1.19 14.48 -6.65
CA ASP A 34 -2.18 13.40 -6.77
C ASP A 34 -2.41 13.03 -8.25
N LEU A 35 -2.58 14.03 -9.13
CA LEU A 35 -2.71 13.81 -10.58
C LEU A 35 -1.43 13.17 -11.17
N TYR A 36 -0.26 13.59 -10.72
CA TYR A 36 1.01 13.01 -11.16
C TYR A 36 1.09 11.51 -10.78
N LEU A 37 0.73 11.17 -9.55
CA LEU A 37 0.70 9.77 -9.09
C LEU A 37 -0.33 8.94 -9.87
N GLU A 38 -1.51 9.50 -10.16
CA GLU A 38 -2.53 8.84 -10.98
C GLU A 38 -2.01 8.52 -12.39
N ILE A 39 -1.31 9.47 -13.02
CA ILE A 39 -0.70 9.26 -14.34
C ILE A 39 0.34 8.13 -14.27
N LEU A 40 1.21 8.12 -13.27
CA LEU A 40 2.21 7.06 -13.09
C LEU A 40 1.56 5.69 -12.90
N GLN A 41 0.55 5.59 -12.05
CA GLN A 41 -0.19 4.34 -11.82
C GLN A 41 -0.84 3.84 -13.09
N ASN A 42 -1.44 4.73 -13.88
CA ASN A 42 -2.03 4.37 -15.18
C ASN A 42 -0.97 3.89 -16.17
N MET A 43 0.20 4.53 -16.21
CA MET A 43 1.33 4.09 -17.03
C MET A 43 1.81 2.70 -16.61
N ASP A 44 1.95 2.44 -15.31
CA ASP A 44 2.34 1.14 -14.79
C ASP A 44 1.32 0.07 -15.21
N VAL A 45 0.01 0.34 -15.10
CA VAL A 45 -1.02 -0.58 -15.57
C VAL A 45 -0.88 -0.88 -17.07
N TRP A 46 -0.58 0.12 -17.89
CA TRP A 46 -0.38 -0.08 -19.33
C TRP A 46 0.88 -0.90 -19.63
N VAL A 47 1.97 -0.63 -18.94
CA VAL A 47 3.23 -1.40 -19.07
C VAL A 47 3.00 -2.85 -18.65
N GLN A 48 2.33 -3.09 -17.52
CA GLN A 48 1.98 -4.44 -17.07
C GLN A 48 1.13 -5.17 -18.12
N LYS A 49 0.11 -4.52 -18.68
CA LYS A 49 -0.70 -5.08 -19.78
C LYS A 49 0.13 -5.40 -21.03
N ALA A 50 1.00 -4.48 -21.45
CA ALA A 50 1.86 -4.68 -22.61
C ALA A 50 2.83 -5.86 -22.43
N LEU A 51 3.25 -6.11 -21.20
CA LEU A 51 4.09 -7.26 -20.83
C LEU A 51 3.28 -8.54 -20.56
N GLY A 52 1.94 -8.53 -20.72
CA GLY A 52 1.07 -9.67 -20.41
C GLY A 52 1.02 -10.01 -18.91
N CYS A 53 1.32 -9.03 -18.07
CA CYS A 53 1.42 -9.13 -16.62
C CYS A 53 0.12 -8.75 -15.89
N ASP A 54 -1.01 -8.67 -16.61
CA ASP A 54 -2.31 -8.22 -16.12
C ASP A 54 -3.25 -9.37 -15.70
N MET A 55 -2.78 -10.61 -15.72
CA MET A 55 -3.55 -11.78 -15.28
C MET A 55 -3.71 -11.82 -13.76
N VAL A 56 -4.87 -12.30 -13.27
CA VAL A 56 -5.21 -12.40 -11.84
C VAL A 56 -4.13 -13.14 -11.03
N ASP A 57 -3.55 -14.20 -11.62
CA ASP A 57 -2.52 -15.00 -10.95
C ASP A 57 -1.09 -14.64 -11.39
N TRP A 58 -0.89 -13.54 -12.14
CA TRP A 58 0.43 -13.24 -12.71
C TRP A 58 1.48 -13.11 -11.62
N LEU A 59 1.15 -12.39 -10.54
CA LEU A 59 2.04 -12.22 -9.40
C LEU A 59 2.31 -13.56 -8.70
N LEU A 60 1.32 -14.44 -8.55
CA LEU A 60 1.52 -15.75 -7.92
C LEU A 60 2.45 -16.64 -8.76
N LYS A 61 2.33 -16.58 -10.09
CA LYS A 61 3.12 -17.38 -11.04
C LYS A 61 4.53 -16.83 -11.26
N ASN A 62 4.73 -15.51 -11.08
CA ASN A 62 6.00 -14.82 -11.38
C ASN A 62 6.63 -14.16 -10.14
N CYS A 63 6.05 -14.36 -8.95
CA CYS A 63 6.66 -13.98 -7.67
C CYS A 63 8.03 -14.62 -7.54
N CYS A 64 8.88 -14.01 -6.69
CA CYS A 64 10.30 -14.37 -6.55
C CYS A 64 10.55 -15.86 -6.70
N SER A 65 11.16 -16.25 -7.83
CA SER A 65 11.42 -17.64 -8.16
C SER A 65 12.23 -18.31 -7.07
N ALA A 66 13.20 -17.63 -6.46
CA ALA A 66 13.96 -18.18 -5.33
C ALA A 66 13.10 -18.52 -4.10
N CYS A 67 11.95 -17.86 -3.92
CA CYS A 67 11.05 -18.08 -2.79
C CYS A 67 9.94 -19.10 -3.07
N THR A 68 9.62 -19.40 -4.33
CA THR A 68 8.48 -20.25 -4.73
C THR A 68 8.87 -21.46 -5.57
N TYR A 69 10.09 -21.52 -6.08
CA TYR A 69 10.58 -22.61 -6.92
C TYR A 69 10.92 -23.84 -6.08
N LYS A 70 10.30 -24.97 -6.41
CA LYS A 70 10.61 -26.28 -5.80
C LYS A 70 11.58 -27.04 -6.69
N LEU A 71 12.61 -27.63 -6.09
CA LEU A 71 13.57 -28.46 -6.81
C LEU A 71 13.04 -29.90 -6.97
N ASP A 72 13.41 -30.54 -8.08
CA ASP A 72 13.12 -31.97 -8.25
C ASP A 72 13.80 -32.78 -7.14
N ARG A 73 12.98 -33.55 -6.40
CA ARG A 73 13.39 -34.39 -5.24
C ARG A 73 13.76 -33.63 -3.97
N GLU A 74 13.26 -32.41 -3.80
CA GLU A 74 13.32 -31.75 -2.50
C GLU A 74 12.44 -32.48 -1.47
N ASP A 75 12.93 -32.63 -0.25
CA ASP A 75 12.14 -33.19 0.85
C ASP A 75 10.98 -32.25 1.21
N LYS A 76 9.81 -32.82 1.49
CA LYS A 76 8.63 -32.03 1.81
C LYS A 76 8.83 -31.29 3.15
N LEU A 77 9.03 -29.97 3.08
CA LEU A 77 9.11 -29.10 4.24
C LEU A 77 7.77 -29.08 4.99
N ILE A 78 7.83 -28.99 6.32
CA ILE A 78 6.63 -28.84 7.17
C ILE A 78 5.94 -27.50 6.90
N PHE A 79 6.74 -26.46 6.60
CA PHE A 79 6.27 -25.14 6.18
C PHE A 79 6.98 -24.76 4.88
N GLU A 80 6.22 -24.58 3.80
CA GLU A 80 6.78 -24.36 2.46
C GLU A 80 7.06 -22.88 2.14
N MET A 81 6.56 -21.95 2.96
CA MET A 81 6.71 -20.52 2.72
C MET A 81 6.78 -19.75 4.03
N LEU A 82 7.76 -18.85 4.14
CA LEU A 82 7.84 -17.87 5.21
C LEU A 82 7.32 -16.53 4.67
N ALA A 83 6.09 -16.16 5.03
CA ALA A 83 5.52 -14.88 4.66
C ALA A 83 5.78 -13.84 5.76
N THR A 84 6.36 -12.70 5.38
CA THR A 84 6.46 -11.53 6.26
C THR A 84 5.38 -10.52 5.87
N CYS A 85 4.35 -10.40 6.68
CA CYS A 85 3.37 -9.32 6.55
C CYS A 85 3.86 -8.11 7.35
N ASP A 86 3.70 -6.89 6.82
CA ASP A 86 4.08 -5.63 7.49
C ASP A 86 3.20 -5.30 8.72
N GLY A 87 2.36 -6.25 9.15
CA GLY A 87 1.41 -6.09 10.24
C GLY A 87 0.32 -5.07 9.96
N ASN A 88 0.23 -4.54 8.73
CA ASN A 88 -0.68 -3.48 8.31
C ASN A 88 -0.59 -2.23 9.21
N ASP A 89 0.64 -1.82 9.55
CA ASP A 89 0.90 -0.72 10.48
C ASP A 89 0.37 0.63 9.98
N SER A 90 0.22 0.79 8.67
CA SER A 90 -0.43 1.94 8.04
C SER A 90 -1.93 2.00 8.37
N LEU A 91 -2.66 0.88 8.27
CA LEU A 91 -4.07 0.83 8.68
C LEU A 91 -4.23 1.10 10.19
N LYS A 92 -3.36 0.52 11.02
CA LYS A 92 -3.36 0.81 12.46
C LYS A 92 -3.19 2.30 12.77
N GLN A 93 -2.43 3.04 11.95
CA GLN A 93 -2.29 4.50 12.10
C GLN A 93 -3.56 5.25 11.70
N VAL A 94 -4.24 4.84 10.63
CA VAL A 94 -5.53 5.44 10.23
C VAL A 94 -6.57 5.22 11.32
N LEU A 95 -6.71 3.98 11.81
CA LEU A 95 -7.62 3.65 12.89
C LEU A 95 -7.32 4.42 14.18
N ARG A 96 -6.05 4.64 14.53
CA ARG A 96 -5.68 5.50 15.69
C ARG A 96 -6.10 6.95 15.50
N LYS A 97 -6.00 7.49 14.29
CA LYS A 97 -6.47 8.87 14.00
C LYS A 97 -7.99 8.98 14.13
N GLU A 98 -8.73 7.97 13.67
CA GLU A 98 -10.19 7.93 13.80
C GLU A 98 -10.63 7.73 15.26
N GLN A 99 -9.93 6.90 16.04
CA GLN A 99 -10.18 6.70 17.48
C GLN A 99 -9.92 7.95 18.33
N GLY A 100 -9.04 8.85 17.89
CA GLY A 100 -8.87 10.18 18.52
C GLY A 100 -10.03 11.14 18.27
N CYS A 101 -10.86 10.87 17.26
CA CYS A 101 -12.05 11.66 16.92
C CYS A 101 -13.35 11.00 17.45
N LEU A 102 -13.35 9.68 17.64
CA LEU A 102 -14.52 8.92 18.09
C LEU A 102 -14.31 8.42 19.52
N THR A 103 -14.64 9.27 20.50
CA THR A 103 -15.24 8.71 21.71
C THR A 103 -16.56 8.06 21.31
N MET A 104 -16.67 6.74 21.54
CA MET A 104 -17.88 5.91 21.41
C MET A 104 -18.31 5.51 19.99
N THR A 105 -17.56 4.61 19.36
CA THR A 105 -18.20 3.43 18.74
C THR A 105 -17.39 2.19 19.08
N VAL A 106 -18.04 1.27 19.79
CA VAL A 106 -17.49 -0.05 20.12
C VAL A 106 -17.30 -0.80 18.80
N LEU A 107 -16.04 -1.11 18.44
CA LEU A 107 -15.76 -2.07 17.38
C LEU A 107 -16.22 -3.46 17.85
N PRO A 108 -16.92 -4.25 17.02
CA PRO A 108 -17.35 -5.58 17.41
C PRO A 108 -16.13 -6.48 17.66
N ARG A 109 -16.28 -7.37 18.64
CA ARG A 109 -15.28 -8.31 19.14
C ARG A 109 -14.81 -9.23 18.01
N GLU A 110 -13.52 -9.58 17.98
CA GLU A 110 -12.84 -10.47 17.01
C GLU A 110 -13.53 -11.83 16.73
N GLU A 111 -14.57 -12.21 17.48
CA GLU A 111 -15.35 -13.42 17.24
C GLU A 111 -16.23 -13.35 15.98
N GLU A 112 -16.75 -12.19 15.57
CA GLU A 112 -17.62 -12.09 14.38
C GLU A 112 -16.88 -12.17 13.03
N LEU A 113 -15.56 -11.95 13.00
CA LEU A 113 -14.75 -12.02 11.76
C LEU A 113 -14.34 -13.45 11.38
N ARG A 114 -14.52 -14.43 12.26
CA ARG A 114 -14.24 -15.85 11.96
C ARG A 114 -15.27 -16.47 11.01
N ASP A 115 -16.48 -15.94 10.96
CA ASP A 115 -17.53 -16.46 10.07
C ASP A 115 -17.40 -15.98 8.61
N LEU A 116 -16.52 -15.02 8.33
CA LEU A 116 -16.24 -14.52 6.97
C LEU A 116 -14.96 -15.10 6.36
N THR A 117 -14.13 -15.79 7.14
CA THR A 117 -12.86 -16.37 6.65
C THR A 117 -13.04 -17.68 5.89
N TRP A 118 -14.16 -18.39 6.03
CA TRP A 118 -14.43 -19.60 5.24
C TRP A 118 -14.92 -19.30 3.81
N ALA A 119 -15.45 -18.12 3.53
CA ALA A 119 -16.01 -17.77 2.22
C ALA A 119 -14.94 -17.44 1.15
N VAL A 120 -13.67 -17.26 1.55
CA VAL A 120 -12.56 -16.89 0.62
C VAL A 120 -11.70 -18.12 0.26
N THR A 121 -12.03 -19.32 0.73
CA THR A 121 -11.22 -20.53 0.46
C THR A 121 -11.73 -21.38 -0.72
N ILE A 122 -12.78 -20.96 -1.44
CA ILE A 122 -13.19 -21.62 -2.70
C ILE A 122 -13.60 -20.56 -3.73
N ALA A 123 -12.61 -20.02 -4.45
CA ALA A 123 -12.73 -19.49 -5.81
C ALA A 123 -11.34 -19.46 -6.45
#